data_AF-A0A815QWA0-F1
#
_entry.id   AF-A0A815QWA0-F1
#
_cell.length_a   1.000
_cell.length_b   1.000
_cell.length_c   1.000
_cell.angle_alpha   90.00
_cell.angle_beta   90.00
_cell.angle_gamma   90.00
#
_symmetry.space_group_name_H-M   'P 1'
#
loop_
_entity.id
_entity.type
_entity.pdbx_description
1 polymer ?
#
loop_
_entity_poly.entity_id
_entity_poly.type
_entity_poly.pdbx_seq_one_letter_code
_entity_poly.pdbx_strand_id
1 'polypeptide(L)'
;MITLRKIRNRIQPTTNTAGTKGVLRKRDRNLIRITLIEVLVYLITTTPYTITLVYSTITTPVIKSNEQQKIESFITYLTQSFLLYLNNALPFWIYLLASPAFRVQFKNLIIRLHAATAGRKIPMPTEVTLNNNLNTH
;
A
#
# COMPACT_ATOMS: atom_id res chain seq x y z
N MET A 1 31.88 -49.50 -7.10
CA MET A 1 32.34 -48.16 -7.51
C MET A 1 31.25 -47.46 -8.37
N ILE A 2 30.05 -47.19 -7.83
CA ILE A 2 28.91 -46.61 -8.60
C ILE A 2 28.09 -45.62 -7.77
N THR A 3 28.74 -44.72 -7.01
CA THR A 3 28.01 -43.79 -6.11
C THR A 3 28.28 -42.31 -6.38
N LEU A 4 29.07 -41.97 -7.40
CA LEU A 4 29.34 -40.57 -7.77
C LEU A 4 28.49 -40.06 -8.95
N ARG A 5 27.98 -40.94 -9.83
CA ARG A 5 27.14 -40.51 -10.96
C ARG A 5 25.74 -40.02 -10.55
N LYS A 6 25.23 -40.43 -9.39
CA LYS A 6 23.90 -40.01 -8.90
C LYS A 6 23.88 -38.61 -8.25
N ILE A 7 25.03 -38.06 -7.86
CA ILE A 7 25.10 -36.74 -7.20
C ILE A 7 25.07 -35.59 -8.22
N ARG A 8 25.50 -35.83 -9.47
CA ARG A 8 25.56 -34.78 -10.50
C ARG A 8 24.19 -34.36 -11.05
N ASN A 9 23.13 -35.14 -10.84
CA ASN A 9 21.78 -34.81 -11.33
C ASN A 9 20.95 -33.94 -10.38
N ARG A 10 21.49 -33.55 -9.22
CA ARG A 10 20.76 -32.71 -8.24
C ARG A 10 21.11 -31.22 -8.30
N ILE A 11 21.99 -30.83 -9.22
CA ILE A 11 22.36 -29.44 -9.45
C ILE A 11 21.99 -29.11 -10.89
N GLN A 12 20.69 -29.11 -11.18
CA GLN A 12 20.22 -28.21 -12.22
C GLN A 12 20.24 -26.81 -11.59
N PRO A 13 21.11 -25.88 -12.03
CA PRO A 13 20.88 -24.49 -11.72
C PRO A 13 19.51 -24.18 -12.27
N THR A 14 18.58 -23.79 -11.40
CA THR A 14 17.24 -23.38 -11.76
C THR A 14 17.36 -22.10 -12.59
N THR A 15 17.68 -22.24 -13.88
CA THR A 15 17.70 -21.15 -14.87
C THR A 15 16.27 -20.80 -15.24
N ASN A 16 15.45 -20.48 -14.24
CA ASN A 16 14.13 -19.89 -14.38
C ASN A 16 14.22 -18.36 -14.28
N THR A 17 15.35 -17.79 -14.72
CA THR A 17 15.63 -16.36 -14.72
C THR A 17 14.72 -15.60 -15.69
N ALA A 18 14.17 -16.26 -16.71
CA ALA A 18 13.18 -15.65 -17.62
C ALA A 18 11.81 -15.43 -16.95
N GLY A 19 11.33 -16.40 -16.15
CA GLY A 19 10.08 -16.29 -15.40
C GLY A 19 10.16 -15.32 -14.20
N THR A 20 11.30 -15.32 -13.49
CA THR A 20 11.51 -14.37 -12.38
C THR A 20 11.65 -12.94 -12.86
N LYS A 21 12.34 -12.67 -13.98
CA LYS A 21 12.41 -11.32 -14.56
C LYS A 21 11.02 -10.76 -14.90
N GLY A 22 10.12 -11.58 -15.43
CA GLY A 22 8.75 -11.18 -15.74
C GLY A 22 7.90 -10.87 -14.49
N VAL A 23 8.06 -11.67 -13.44
CA VAL A 23 7.35 -11.47 -12.15
C VAL A 23 7.90 -10.26 -11.38
N LEU A 24 9.23 -10.09 -11.32
CA LEU A 24 9.85 -8.89 -10.73
C LEU A 24 9.41 -7.63 -11.48
N ARG A 25 9.46 -7.62 -12.81
CA ARG A 25 9.05 -6.45 -13.61
C ARG A 25 7.57 -6.08 -13.44
N LYS A 26 6.69 -7.08 -13.22
CA LYS A 26 5.28 -6.84 -12.88
C LYS A 26 5.12 -6.23 -11.48
N ARG A 27 5.89 -6.71 -10.50
CA ARG A 27 5.91 -6.15 -9.14
C ARG A 27 6.40 -4.70 -9.16
N ASP A 28 7.50 -4.42 -9.84
CA ASP A 28 8.08 -3.08 -9.93
C ASP A 28 7.11 -2.09 -10.59
N ARG A 29 6.43 -2.50 -11.67
CA ARG A 29 5.41 -1.66 -12.31
C ARG A 29 4.23 -1.37 -11.37
N ASN A 30 3.82 -2.35 -10.57
CA ASN A 30 2.75 -2.15 -9.58
C ASN A 30 3.20 -1.23 -8.44
N LEU A 31 4.43 -1.38 -7.95
CA LEU A 31 5.03 -0.50 -6.96
C LEU A 31 5.07 0.95 -7.47
N ILE A 32 5.62 1.17 -8.66
CA ILE A 32 5.69 2.49 -9.29
C ILE A 32 4.30 3.11 -9.47
N ARG A 33 3.31 2.32 -9.91
CA ARG A 33 1.93 2.80 -10.09
C ARG A 33 1.32 3.25 -8.76
N ILE A 34 1.56 2.51 -7.68
CA ILE A 34 1.04 2.84 -6.35
C ILE A 34 1.70 4.11 -5.84
N THR A 35 3.02 4.21 -5.91
CA THR A 35 3.78 5.40 -5.50
C THR A 35 3.36 6.63 -6.30
N LEU A 36 3.07 6.49 -7.60
CA LEU A 36 2.61 7.60 -8.42
C LEU A 36 1.23 8.12 -7.96
N ILE A 37 0.30 7.22 -7.62
CA ILE A 37 -1.00 7.59 -7.06
C ILE A 37 -0.81 8.28 -5.70
N GLU A 38 0.06 7.75 -4.85
CA GLU A 38 0.39 8.34 -3.55
C GLU A 38 0.91 9.77 -3.68
N VAL A 39 1.87 10.02 -4.58
CA VAL A 39 2.40 11.35 -4.84
C VAL A 39 1.32 12.29 -5.39
N LEU A 40 0.46 11.84 -6.31
CA LEU A 40 -0.63 12.66 -6.83
C LEU A 40 -1.63 13.05 -5.74
N VAL A 41 -2.02 12.10 -4.89
CA VAL A 41 -2.94 12.37 -3.79
C VAL A 41 -2.31 13.28 -2.74
N TYR A 42 -1.03 13.10 -2.45
CA TYR A 42 -0.27 14.00 -1.59
C TYR A 42 -0.28 15.43 -2.13
N LEU A 43 -0.01 15.62 -3.43
CA LEU A 43 -0.03 16.95 -4.06
C LEU A 43 -1.41 17.61 -3.96
N ILE A 44 -2.49 16.86 -4.25
CA ILE A 44 -3.87 17.37 -4.16
C ILE A 44 -4.25 17.73 -2.72
N THR A 45 -3.71 17.02 -1.73
CA THR A 45 -4.02 17.25 -0.31
C THR A 45 -3.19 18.38 0.29
N THR A 46 -1.93 18.52 -0.13
CA THR A 46 -0.99 19.50 0.43
C THR A 46 -1.15 20.88 -0.22
N THR A 47 -1.56 20.96 -1.49
CA THR A 47 -1.73 22.24 -2.21
C THR A 47 -2.79 23.15 -1.56
N PRO A 48 -4.00 22.67 -1.20
CA PRO A 48 -4.99 23.49 -0.50
C PRO A 48 -4.48 23.97 0.85
N TYR A 49 -3.71 23.15 1.57
CA TYR A 49 -3.15 23.50 2.88
C TYR A 49 -2.13 24.63 2.79
N THR A 50 -1.21 24.59 1.82
CA THR A 50 -0.23 25.67 1.64
C THR A 50 -0.92 26.97 1.22
N ILE A 51 -1.95 26.89 0.36
CA ILE A 51 -2.74 28.06 -0.05
C ILE A 51 -3.45 28.70 1.16
N THR A 52 -4.11 27.90 2.01
CA THR A 52 -4.82 28.43 3.18
C THR A 52 -3.87 29.04 4.22
N LEU A 53 -2.68 28.45 4.40
CA LEU A 53 -1.65 28.99 5.28
C LEU A 53 -1.15 30.36 4.81
N VAL A 54 -0.83 30.48 3.52
CA VAL A 54 -0.38 31.75 2.92
C VAL A 54 -1.48 32.79 2.97
N TYR A 55 -2.72 32.41 2.62
CA TYR A 55 -3.88 33.30 2.68
C TYR A 55 -4.09 33.87 4.10
N SER A 56 -4.06 33.00 5.12
CA SER A 56 -4.26 33.40 6.52
C SER A 56 -3.17 34.35 7.00
N THR A 57 -1.91 34.11 6.60
CA THR A 57 -0.76 34.97 6.96
C THR A 57 -0.84 36.35 6.31
N ILE A 58 -1.29 36.45 5.06
CA ILE A 58 -1.41 37.73 4.35
C ILE A 58 -2.62 38.53 4.86
N THR A 59 -3.72 37.86 5.18
CA THR A 59 -4.96 38.52 5.62
C THR A 59 -5.08 38.68 7.14
N THR A 60 -4.03 38.37 7.91
CA THR A 60 -4.00 38.60 9.36
C THR A 60 -4.32 40.05 9.78
N PRO A 61 -3.87 41.11 9.08
CA PRO A 61 -4.16 42.49 9.48
C PRO A 61 -5.53 43.00 9.01
N VAL A 62 -6.33 42.19 8.30
CA VAL A 62 -7.62 42.62 7.72
C VAL A 62 -8.75 42.34 8.71
N ILE A 63 -9.58 43.36 9.01
CA ILE A 63 -10.81 43.18 9.80
C ILE A 63 -11.83 42.44 8.93
N LYS A 64 -12.22 41.23 9.35
CA LYS A 64 -13.12 40.34 8.59
C LYS A 64 -14.54 40.39 9.15
N SER A 65 -15.53 40.20 8.28
CA SER A 65 -16.93 40.01 8.70
C SER A 65 -17.11 38.69 9.47
N ASN A 66 -18.09 38.62 10.38
CA ASN A 66 -18.44 37.40 11.11
C ASN A 66 -18.72 36.20 10.19
N GLU A 67 -19.28 36.42 9.00
CA GLU A 67 -19.53 35.34 8.02
C GLU A 67 -18.22 34.84 7.39
N GLN A 68 -17.33 35.75 7.02
CA GLN A 68 -16.02 35.42 6.44
C GLN A 68 -15.16 34.64 7.44
N GLN A 69 -15.21 35.00 8.73
CA GLN A 69 -14.48 34.32 9.78
C GLN A 69 -14.95 32.88 10.00
N LYS A 70 -16.26 32.61 9.85
CA LYS A 70 -16.81 31.25 9.91
C LYS A 70 -16.34 30.38 8.73
N ILE A 71 -16.38 30.93 7.52
CA ILE A 71 -15.93 30.23 6.31
C ILE A 71 -14.44 29.91 6.41
N GLU A 72 -13.63 30.87 6.83
CA GLU A 72 -12.18 30.68 7.00
C GLU A 72 -11.88 29.64 8.08
N SER A 73 -12.56 29.69 9.21
CA SER A 73 -12.40 28.68 10.28
C SER A 73 -12.74 27.27 9.79
N PHE A 74 -13.80 27.13 8.98
CA PHE A 74 -14.15 25.85 8.38
C PHE A 74 -13.10 25.35 7.37
N ILE A 75 -12.64 26.23 6.48
CA ILE A 75 -11.60 25.93 5.49
C ILE A 75 -10.28 25.52 6.20
N THR A 76 -9.90 26.24 7.26
CA THR A 76 -8.72 25.94 8.07
C THR A 76 -8.87 24.62 8.80
N TYR A 77 -10.03 24.33 9.40
CA TYR A 77 -10.29 23.02 10.01
C TYR A 77 -10.18 21.88 8.98
N LEU A 78 -10.79 22.07 7.80
CA LEU A 78 -10.78 21.08 6.73
C LEU A 78 -9.36 20.81 6.25
N THR A 79 -8.56 21.86 6.01
CA THR A 79 -7.19 21.71 5.50
C THR A 79 -6.19 21.27 6.55
N GLN A 80 -6.22 21.84 7.76
CA GLN A 80 -5.21 21.58 8.79
C GLN A 80 -5.50 20.36 9.65
N SER A 81 -6.76 20.05 9.92
CA SER A 81 -7.13 18.87 10.71
C SER A 81 -7.48 17.71 9.78
N PHE A 82 -8.52 17.85 8.97
CA PHE A 82 -9.04 16.71 8.21
C PHE A 82 -8.06 16.21 7.14
N LEU A 83 -7.59 17.10 6.25
CA LEU A 83 -6.67 16.73 5.17
C LEU A 83 -5.30 16.26 5.68
N LEU A 84 -4.77 16.86 6.75
CA LEU A 84 -3.48 16.47 7.34
C LEU A 84 -3.54 15.06 7.95
N TYR A 85 -4.56 14.75 8.75
CA TYR A 85 -4.73 13.40 9.30
C TYR A 85 -5.07 12.38 8.21
N LEU A 86 -5.84 12.79 7.19
CA LEU A 86 -6.10 11.95 6.04
C LEU A 86 -4.81 11.62 5.28
N ASN A 87 -3.89 12.57 5.13
CA ASN A 87 -2.58 12.35 4.51
C ASN A 87 -1.77 11.25 5.22
N ASN A 88 -1.80 11.22 6.56
CA ASN A 88 -1.13 10.17 7.33
C ASN A 88 -1.78 8.78 7.16
N ALA A 89 -3.09 8.73 6.97
CA ALA A 89 -3.82 7.47 6.72
C ALA A 89 -3.81 7.05 5.24
N LEU A 90 -3.52 7.96 4.33
CA LEU A 90 -3.64 7.78 2.88
C LEU A 90 -2.77 6.66 2.32
N PRO A 91 -1.49 6.50 2.70
CA PRO A 91 -0.67 5.39 2.22
C PRO A 91 -1.36 4.04 2.46
N PHE A 92 -1.90 3.84 3.67
CA PHE A 92 -2.64 2.62 4.02
C PHE A 92 -3.87 2.41 3.10
N TRP A 93 -4.69 3.45 2.91
CA TRP A 93 -5.88 3.35 2.04
C TRP A 93 -5.52 3.16 0.57
N ILE A 94 -4.46 3.80 0.10
CA ILE A 94 -3.96 3.65 -1.26
C ILE A 94 -3.44 2.24 -1.48
N TYR A 95 -2.66 1.66 -0.56
CA TYR A 95 -2.22 0.27 -0.66
C TYR A 95 -3.40 -0.71 -0.62
N LEU A 96 -4.39 -0.45 0.23
CA LEU A 96 -5.61 -1.25 0.34
C LEU A 96 -6.46 -1.20 -0.94
N LEU A 97 -6.63 -0.03 -1.54
CA LEU A 97 -7.46 0.17 -2.73
C LEU A 97 -6.73 -0.20 -4.03
N ALA A 98 -5.44 0.10 -4.17
CA ALA A 98 -4.74 -0.06 -5.44
C ALA A 98 -4.26 -1.48 -5.71
N SER A 99 -3.99 -2.29 -4.68
CA SER A 99 -3.39 -3.63 -4.85
C SER A 99 -4.38 -4.75 -4.52
N PRO A 100 -4.95 -5.46 -5.51
CA PRO A 100 -5.79 -6.62 -5.25
C PRO A 100 -5.03 -7.74 -4.52
N ALA A 101 -3.72 -7.88 -4.77
CA ALA A 101 -2.87 -8.82 -4.04
C ALA A 101 -2.72 -8.45 -2.55
N PHE A 102 -2.68 -7.15 -2.24
CA PHE A 102 -2.65 -6.67 -0.86
C PHE A 102 -3.98 -6.94 -0.15
N ARG A 103 -5.13 -6.73 -0.80
CA ARG A 103 -6.46 -7.04 -0.22
C ARG A 103 -6.59 -8.50 0.20
N VAL A 104 -6.07 -9.43 -0.61
CA VAL A 104 -6.07 -10.87 -0.28
C VAL A 104 -5.21 -11.15 0.95
N GLN A 105 -4.00 -10.59 1.01
CA GLN A 105 -3.12 -10.73 2.17
C GLN A 105 -3.71 -10.10 3.44
N PHE A 106 -4.30 -8.91 3.32
CA PHE A 106 -4.94 -8.21 4.42
C PHE A 106 -6.16 -8.95 4.96
N LYS A 107 -7.01 -9.49 4.06
CA LYS A 107 -8.14 -10.36 4.46
C LYS A 107 -7.66 -11.60 5.20
N ASN A 108 -6.60 -12.24 4.71
CA ASN A 108 -6.00 -13.40 5.37
C ASN A 108 -5.42 -13.04 6.74
N LEU A 109 -4.82 -11.86 6.89
CA LEU A 109 -4.33 -11.36 8.17
C LEU A 109 -5.49 -11.13 9.16
N ILE A 110 -6.57 -10.48 8.73
CA ILE A 110 -7.76 -10.25 9.57
C ILE A 110 -8.38 -11.58 10.02
N ILE A 111 -8.56 -12.52 9.09
CA ILE A 111 -9.09 -13.86 9.43
C ILE A 111 -8.18 -14.55 10.45
N ARG A 112 -6.86 -14.41 10.29
CA ARG A 112 -5.89 -14.97 11.23
C ARG A 112 -5.94 -14.33 12.61
N LEU A 113 -6.02 -13.00 12.67
CA LEU A 113 -6.16 -12.28 13.93
C LEU A 113 -7.46 -12.66 14.63
N HIS A 114 -8.58 -12.69 13.89
CA HIS A 114 -9.87 -13.10 14.43
C HIS A 114 -9.86 -14.55 14.94
N ALA A 115 -9.23 -15.47 14.20
CA ALA A 115 -9.11 -16.86 14.63
C ALA A 115 -8.13 -17.06 15.81
N ALA A 116 -7.05 -16.27 15.88
CA ALA A 116 -6.12 -16.26 17.00
C ALA A 116 -6.77 -15.70 18.27
N THR A 117 -7.51 -14.60 18.17
CA THR A 117 -8.30 -14.04 19.29
C THR A 117 -9.43 -14.98 19.71
N ALA A 118 -9.98 -15.78 18.80
CA ALA A 118 -10.94 -16.84 19.10
C ALA A 118 -10.30 -18.16 19.61
N GLY A 119 -8.99 -18.16 19.90
CA GLY A 119 -8.27 -19.32 20.46
C GLY A 119 -8.11 -20.51 19.51
N ARG A 120 -8.39 -20.35 18.22
CA ARG A 120 -8.24 -21.42 17.23
C ARG A 120 -6.81 -21.47 16.72
N LYS A 121 -6.11 -22.60 16.93
CA LYS A 121 -4.83 -22.88 16.27
C LYS A 121 -5.04 -22.98 14.77
N ILE A 122 -4.57 -21.98 14.03
CA ILE A 122 -4.60 -22.00 12.57
C ILE A 122 -3.41 -22.84 12.11
N PRO A 123 -3.61 -23.86 11.25
CA PRO A 123 -2.49 -24.59 10.67
C PRO A 123 -1.63 -23.60 9.87
N MET A 124 -0.31 -23.66 10.07
CA MET A 124 0.64 -22.95 9.22
C MET A 124 0.37 -23.31 7.75
N PRO A 125 0.47 -22.36 6.81
CA PRO A 125 0.39 -22.70 5.39
C PRO A 125 1.65 -23.49 5.02
N THR A 126 1.62 -24.81 5.24
CA THR A 126 2.54 -25.73 4.59
C THR A 126 2.15 -25.77 3.12
N GLU A 127 2.99 -25.21 2.23
CA GLU A 127 3.17 -25.67 0.84
C GLU A 127 1.99 -25.73 -0.17
N VAL A 128 0.74 -25.40 0.13
CA VAL A 128 -0.37 -25.66 -0.83
C VAL A 128 -0.50 -24.62 -1.97
N THR A 129 0.14 -23.45 -1.91
CA THR A 129 0.06 -22.46 -3.01
C THR A 129 1.16 -22.54 -4.06
N LEU A 130 2.19 -23.36 -3.87
CA LEU A 130 3.24 -23.58 -4.88
C LEU A 130 2.95 -24.76 -5.81
N ASN A 131 2.12 -25.73 -5.40
CA ASN A 131 1.86 -26.95 -6.17
C ASN A 131 0.71 -26.82 -7.19
N ASN A 132 -0.24 -25.88 -6.99
CA ASN A 132 -1.38 -25.72 -7.90
C ASN A 132 -1.05 -24.97 -9.21
N ASN A 133 0.15 -24.40 -9.33
CA ASN A 133 0.63 -23.79 -10.59
C ASN A 133 1.62 -24.68 -11.35
N LEU A 134 1.87 -25.92 -10.88
CA LEU A 134 2.79 -26.86 -11.52
C LEU A 134 2.06 -27.98 -12.29
N ASN A 135 0.72 -28.07 -12.19
CA ASN A 135 -0.07 -29.19 -12.74
C ASN A 135 -1.06 -28.80 -13.85
N THR A 136 -0.88 -27.65 -14.51
CA THR A 136 -1.74 -27.21 -15.65
C THR A 136 -1.00 -27.00 -16.96
N HIS A 137 0.15 -27.65 -17.15
CA HIS A 137 0.74 -27.86 -18.48
C HIS A 137 1.35 -29.26 -18.59
#